data_AF-A0AB34CE66-F1
#
_entry.id   AF-A0AB34CE66-F1
#
_cell.length_a   1.000
_cell.length_b   1.000
_cell.length_c   1.000
_cell.angle_alpha   90.00
_cell.angle_beta   90.00
_cell.angle_gamma   90.00
#
_symmetry.space_group_name_H-M   'P 1'
#
loop_
_entity.id
_entity.type
_entity.pdbx_description
1 polymer ?
#
loop_
_entity_poly.entity_id
_entity_poly.type
_entity_poly.pdbx_seq_one_letter_code
_entity_poly.pdbx_strand_id
1 'polypeptide(L)'
;MLPLGLFSGFPDLVLPEDVRHRLERSFCRELLDWRRGMKVVIIAETEPPETSFRQIDERDQPSSCSTVIDVALMTVIPRFIPLDSGYEGAVEEKLWQEKRAFIKPLRYDGEEDVFADFVLKDVPDGDALPMEVFGMNSPEYLQRRQVKTAHYEAEYGPGRWWYWDAAAKPDMPAFPCV
;
A
#
# COMPACT_ATOMS: atom_id res chain seq x y z
N MET A 1 23.67 -14.02 13.33
CA MET A 1 22.52 -14.65 14.02
C MET A 1 21.62 -13.53 14.51
N LEU A 2 20.33 -13.54 14.16
CA LEU A 2 19.34 -12.70 14.86
C LEU A 2 19.18 -13.26 16.28
N PRO A 3 19.35 -12.47 17.34
CA PRO A 3 19.26 -12.96 18.71
C PRO A 3 17.80 -13.23 19.09
N LEU A 4 17.34 -14.47 18.86
CA LEU A 4 15.99 -14.95 19.21
C LEU A 4 15.90 -15.34 20.71
N GLY A 5 16.41 -14.48 21.61
CA GLY A 5 16.54 -14.80 23.04
C GLY A 5 15.26 -14.67 23.87
N LEU A 6 14.17 -14.15 23.30
CA LEU A 6 12.86 -13.95 23.92
C LEU A 6 11.75 -14.32 22.94
N PHE A 7 10.47 -14.27 23.35
CA PHE A 7 9.32 -14.70 22.53
C PHE A 7 9.44 -14.20 21.09
N SER A 8 9.76 -15.11 20.16
CA SER A 8 10.01 -14.85 18.73
C SER A 8 11.12 -13.84 18.38
N GLY A 9 11.95 -13.41 19.34
CA GLY A 9 13.10 -12.52 19.15
C GLY A 9 12.78 -11.04 18.89
N PHE A 10 11.53 -10.61 19.15
CA PHE A 10 11.13 -9.20 19.06
C PHE A 10 11.02 -8.57 20.45
N PRO A 11 11.47 -7.30 20.63
CA PRO A 11 11.24 -6.57 21.87
C PRO A 11 9.76 -6.21 22.05
N ASP A 12 9.33 -6.04 23.29
CA ASP A 12 8.06 -5.38 23.58
C ASP A 12 8.14 -3.93 23.12
N LEU A 13 7.22 -3.52 22.25
CA LEU A 13 7.17 -2.17 21.71
C LEU A 13 6.34 -1.27 22.61
N VAL A 14 6.98 -0.25 23.17
CA VAL A 14 6.29 0.82 23.91
C VAL A 14 5.93 1.91 22.91
N LEU A 15 4.63 2.12 22.69
CA LEU A 15 4.12 3.17 21.79
C LEU A 15 3.81 4.44 22.61
N PRO A 16 4.61 5.52 22.47
CA PRO A 16 4.33 6.77 23.15
C PRO A 16 3.03 7.41 22.65
N GLU A 17 2.37 8.16 23.51
CA GLU A 17 1.04 8.72 23.23
C GLU A 17 1.08 9.72 22.06
N ASP A 18 2.14 10.52 21.92
CA ASP A 18 2.30 11.44 20.79
C ASP A 18 2.46 10.70 19.45
N VAL A 19 3.21 9.59 19.43
CA VAL A 19 3.38 8.73 18.25
C VAL A 19 2.03 8.11 17.88
N ARG A 20 1.27 7.62 18.87
CA ARG A 20 -0.08 7.11 18.67
C ARG A 20 -1.00 8.16 18.04
N HIS A 21 -1.00 9.40 18.55
CA HIS A 21 -1.83 10.47 17.97
C HIS A 21 -1.43 10.79 16.52
N ARG A 22 -0.13 10.81 16.18
CA ARG A 22 0.32 11.00 14.80
C ARG A 22 -0.11 9.85 13.89
N LEU A 23 0.05 8.62 14.36
CA LEU A 23 -0.38 7.40 13.66
C LEU A 23 -1.90 7.44 13.37
N GLU A 24 -2.71 7.72 14.38
CA GLU A 24 -4.17 7.79 14.25
C GLU A 24 -4.62 8.91 13.30
N ARG A 25 -3.91 10.05 13.29
CA ARG A 25 -4.19 11.16 12.37
C ARG A 25 -3.81 10.85 10.93
N SER A 26 -2.62 10.29 10.70
CA SER A 26 -2.05 10.10 9.36
C SER A 26 -2.56 8.83 8.67
N PHE A 27 -2.86 7.77 9.44
CA PHE A 27 -3.21 6.44 8.93
C PHE A 27 -4.58 5.96 9.43
N CYS A 28 -5.52 6.89 9.59
CA CYS A 28 -6.87 6.58 10.08
C CYS A 28 -7.57 5.53 9.20
N ARG A 29 -7.31 5.56 7.88
CA ARG A 29 -7.89 4.63 6.92
C ARG A 29 -7.35 3.22 7.11
N GLU A 30 -6.04 3.06 7.18
CA GLU A 30 -5.38 1.76 7.36
C GLU A 30 -5.79 1.13 8.69
N LEU A 31 -5.94 1.92 9.75
CA LEU A 31 -6.49 1.47 11.03
C LEU A 31 -7.94 0.96 10.90
N LEU A 32 -8.78 1.65 10.11
CA LEU A 32 -10.14 1.21 9.84
C LEU A 32 -10.18 -0.06 8.98
N ASP A 33 -9.30 -0.17 7.99
CA ASP A 33 -9.16 -1.36 7.15
C ASP A 33 -8.73 -2.57 7.98
N TRP A 34 -7.76 -2.40 8.88
CA TRP A 34 -7.38 -3.44 9.83
C TRP A 34 -8.56 -3.89 10.70
N ARG A 35 -9.33 -2.94 11.26
CA ARG A 35 -10.54 -3.24 12.04
C ARG A 35 -11.61 -3.98 11.24
N ARG A 36 -11.63 -3.84 9.91
CA ARG A 36 -12.52 -4.57 8.98
C ARG A 36 -11.98 -5.95 8.59
N GLY A 37 -10.79 -6.34 9.08
CA GLY A 37 -10.16 -7.62 8.76
C GLY A 37 -9.28 -7.60 7.51
N MET A 38 -9.01 -6.43 6.93
CA MET A 38 -8.04 -6.30 5.84
C MET A 38 -6.62 -6.50 6.36
N LYS A 39 -5.71 -6.92 5.47
CA LYS A 39 -4.29 -7.03 5.82
C LYS A 39 -3.66 -5.63 5.82
N VAL A 40 -2.91 -5.32 6.86
CA VAL A 40 -2.15 -4.08 6.99
C VAL A 40 -0.72 -4.43 7.38
N VAL A 41 0.24 -3.89 6.64
CA VAL A 41 1.66 -3.95 6.98
C VAL A 41 1.99 -2.75 7.86
N ILE A 42 2.77 -3.00 8.91
CA ILE A 42 3.27 -1.98 9.82
C ILE A 42 4.78 -1.91 9.66
N ILE A 43 5.30 -0.69 9.50
CA ILE A 43 6.72 -0.39 9.61
C ILE A 43 6.88 0.51 10.83
N ALA A 44 7.64 0.07 11.82
CA ALA A 44 7.91 0.83 13.04
C ALA A 44 9.40 1.16 13.12
N GLU A 45 9.71 2.44 13.28
CA GLU A 45 11.03 2.91 13.68
C GLU A 45 11.08 2.94 15.20
N THR A 46 12.16 2.43 15.78
CA THR A 46 12.27 2.28 17.23
C THR A 46 13.68 2.64 17.71
N GLU A 47 13.79 2.99 18.98
CA GLU A 47 15.09 3.02 19.65
C GLU A 47 15.73 1.62 19.66
N PRO A 48 17.06 1.50 19.78
CA PRO A 48 17.69 0.20 19.99
C PRO A 48 17.06 -0.52 21.18
N PRO A 49 16.72 -1.81 21.06
CA PRO A 49 16.08 -2.54 22.15
C PRO A 49 17.01 -2.66 23.36
N GLU A 50 16.48 -2.36 24.53
CA GLU A 50 17.17 -2.53 25.81
C GLU A 50 16.68 -3.80 26.49
N THR A 51 17.60 -4.59 27.05
CA THR A 51 17.25 -5.81 27.81
C THR A 51 17.50 -5.57 29.29
N SER A 52 16.44 -5.74 30.08
CA SER A 52 16.48 -5.69 31.55
C SER A 52 16.05 -7.05 32.12
N PHE A 53 16.33 -7.29 33.40
CA PHE A 53 15.81 -8.47 34.11
C PHE A 53 14.69 -8.02 35.04
N ARG A 54 13.53 -8.67 34.93
CA ARG A 54 12.37 -8.43 35.79
C ARG A 54 12.14 -9.64 36.68
N GLN A 55 11.94 -9.41 37.97
CA GLN A 55 11.52 -10.44 38.91
C GLN A 55 10.05 -10.79 38.65
N ILE A 56 9.79 -12.01 38.16
CA ILE A 56 8.44 -12.56 37.99
C ILE A 56 8.44 -13.92 38.68
N ASP A 57 7.52 -14.12 39.63
CA ASP A 57 7.42 -15.36 40.44
C ASP A 57 8.75 -15.79 41.07
N GLU A 58 9.46 -14.84 41.70
CA GLU A 58 10.78 -15.04 42.36
C GLU A 58 11.90 -15.49 41.40
N ARG A 59 11.69 -15.37 40.08
CA ARG A 59 12.69 -15.68 39.04
C ARG A 59 13.04 -14.44 38.23
N ASP A 60 14.32 -14.28 37.92
CA ASP A 60 14.78 -13.24 37.00
C ASP A 60 14.47 -13.66 35.56
N GLN A 61 13.54 -12.94 34.93
CA GLN A 61 13.21 -13.14 33.52
C GLN A 61 13.75 -11.98 32.68
N PRO A 62 14.49 -12.25 31.59
CA PRO A 62 14.88 -11.19 30.66
C PRO A 62 13.64 -10.58 30.01
N SER A 63 13.63 -9.26 29.90
CA SER A 63 12.59 -8.44 29.28
C SER A 63 13.27 -7.47 28.35
N SER A 64 13.04 -7.62 27.05
CA SER A 64 13.52 -6.68 26.05
C SER A 64 12.41 -5.71 25.68
N CYS A 65 12.69 -4.42 25.76
CA CYS A 65 11.73 -3.37 25.41
C CYS A 65 12.38 -2.38 24.45
N SER A 66 11.58 -1.75 23.61
CA SER A 66 12.03 -0.69 22.70
C SER A 66 10.94 0.36 22.57
N THR A 67 11.34 1.64 22.64
CA THR A 67 10.43 2.77 22.44
C THR A 67 10.23 3.00 20.95
N VAL A 68 8.98 3.06 20.51
CA VAL A 68 8.64 3.40 19.13
C VAL A 68 8.84 4.90 18.91
N ILE A 69 9.58 5.25 17.86
CA ILE A 69 9.86 6.63 17.44
C ILE A 69 8.78 7.09 16.44
N ASP A 70 8.49 6.27 15.43
CA ASP A 70 7.48 6.55 14.41
C ASP A 70 6.92 5.27 13.78
N VAL A 71 5.73 5.39 13.16
CA VAL A 71 5.03 4.26 12.56
C VAL A 71 4.41 4.65 11.23
N ALA A 72 4.56 3.79 10.22
CA ALA A 72 3.84 3.84 8.97
C ALA A 72 2.97 2.60 8.79
N LEU A 73 1.75 2.79 8.26
CA LEU A 73 0.82 1.72 7.92
C LEU A 73 0.56 1.68 6.42
N MET A 74 0.34 0.47 5.91
CA MET A 74 0.01 0.26 4.50
C MET A 74 -1.00 -0.88 4.38
N THR A 75 -2.21 -0.57 3.91
CA THR A 75 -3.19 -1.60 3.55
C THR A 75 -2.67 -2.39 2.36
N VAL A 76 -2.69 -3.72 2.47
CA VAL A 76 -2.27 -4.64 1.42
C VAL A 76 -3.36 -5.66 1.11
N ILE A 77 -3.38 -6.16 -0.11
CA ILE A 77 -4.20 -7.32 -0.50
C ILE A 77 -3.58 -8.64 -0.01
N PRO A 78 -4.26 -9.80 -0.16
CA PRO A 78 -3.71 -11.10 0.24
C PRO A 78 -2.32 -11.43 -0.32
N ARG A 79 -2.00 -10.92 -1.52
CA ARG A 79 -0.73 -11.07 -2.24
C ARG A 79 0.35 -10.04 -1.84
N PHE A 80 0.11 -9.25 -0.78
CA PHE A 80 1.02 -8.22 -0.27
C PHE A 80 1.33 -7.06 -1.23
N ILE A 81 0.47 -6.82 -2.22
CA ILE A 81 0.53 -5.61 -3.05
C ILE A 81 -0.10 -4.45 -2.26
N PRO A 82 0.58 -3.29 -2.12
CA PRO A 82 0.04 -2.13 -1.41
C PRO A 82 -1.11 -1.48 -2.17
N LEU A 83 -2.08 -0.89 -1.46
CA LEU A 83 -3.22 -0.18 -2.05
C LEU A 83 -3.25 1.29 -1.63
N ASP A 84 -3.41 2.19 -2.60
CA ASP A 84 -3.67 3.60 -2.36
C ASP A 84 -5.19 3.89 -2.29
N SER A 85 -6.05 2.93 -2.63
CA SER A 85 -7.51 3.03 -2.53
C SER A 85 -8.21 1.65 -2.56
N GLY A 86 -9.46 1.59 -2.09
CA GLY A 86 -10.28 0.38 -2.21
C GLY A 86 -10.63 0.01 -3.66
N TYR A 87 -10.68 1.00 -4.57
CA TYR A 87 -10.95 0.78 -5.99
C TYR A 87 -9.79 0.06 -6.69
N GLU A 88 -8.55 0.37 -6.33
CA GLU A 88 -7.38 -0.41 -6.79
C GLU A 88 -7.47 -1.87 -6.35
N GLY A 89 -7.95 -2.13 -5.12
CA GLY A 89 -8.19 -3.49 -4.65
C GLY A 89 -9.19 -4.25 -5.51
N ALA A 90 -10.24 -3.58 -6.01
CA ALA A 90 -11.21 -4.18 -6.91
C ALA A 90 -10.60 -4.51 -8.29
N VAL A 91 -9.80 -3.58 -8.85
CA VAL A 91 -9.09 -3.80 -10.13
C VAL A 91 -8.14 -4.97 -10.01
N GLU A 92 -7.34 -4.99 -8.95
CA GLU A 92 -6.35 -6.05 -8.72
C GLU A 92 -7.01 -7.42 -8.54
N GLU A 93 -8.09 -7.49 -7.77
CA GLU A 93 -8.81 -8.76 -7.57
C GLU A 93 -9.41 -9.26 -8.89
N LYS A 94 -9.95 -8.36 -9.73
CA LYS A 94 -10.43 -8.73 -11.07
C LYS A 94 -9.29 -9.18 -11.99
N LEU A 95 -8.14 -8.49 -11.97
CA LEU A 95 -6.95 -8.88 -12.75
C LEU A 95 -6.49 -10.29 -12.37
N TRP A 96 -6.49 -10.59 -11.07
CA TRP A 96 -6.19 -11.91 -10.54
C TRP A 96 -7.21 -12.97 -10.98
N GLN A 97 -8.51 -12.70 -10.86
CA GLN A 97 -9.58 -13.62 -11.27
C GLN A 97 -9.54 -13.94 -12.76
N GLU A 98 -9.24 -12.94 -13.60
CA GLU A 98 -9.05 -13.09 -15.04
C GLU A 98 -7.67 -13.66 -15.42
N LYS A 99 -6.81 -13.97 -14.44
CA LYS A 99 -5.45 -14.52 -14.62
C LYS A 99 -4.57 -13.66 -15.53
N ARG A 100 -4.71 -12.34 -15.42
CA ARG A 100 -3.95 -11.38 -16.22
C ARG A 100 -2.51 -11.25 -15.70
N ALA A 101 -1.57 -10.99 -16.61
CA ALA A 101 -0.21 -10.63 -16.23
C ALA A 101 -0.11 -9.11 -16.04
N PHE A 102 0.25 -8.66 -14.84
CA PHE A 102 0.35 -7.23 -14.53
C PHE A 102 1.47 -6.92 -13.53
N ILE A 103 1.86 -5.64 -13.48
CA ILE A 103 2.77 -5.07 -12.48
C ILE A 103 2.04 -3.91 -11.80
N LYS A 104 2.23 -3.74 -10.47
CA LYS A 104 1.92 -2.50 -9.78
C LYS A 104 3.23 -1.74 -9.53
N PRO A 105 3.50 -0.65 -10.27
CA PRO A 105 4.71 0.14 -10.05
C PRO A 105 4.76 0.71 -8.63
N LEU A 106 5.93 0.66 -7.99
CA LEU A 106 6.16 1.40 -6.76
C LEU A 106 6.72 2.77 -7.12
N ARG A 107 6.27 3.81 -6.39
CA ARG A 107 6.68 5.21 -6.66
C ARG A 107 8.18 5.48 -6.48
N TYR A 108 8.94 4.51 -5.96
CA TYR A 108 10.37 4.63 -5.69
C TYR A 108 11.24 4.02 -6.80
N ASP A 109 10.64 3.42 -7.84
CA ASP A 109 11.36 2.63 -8.84
C ASP A 109 11.74 3.40 -10.13
N GLY A 110 11.59 4.73 -10.23
CA GLY A 110 11.93 5.47 -11.46
C GLY A 110 12.17 6.98 -11.34
N GLU A 111 12.71 7.56 -12.42
CA GLU A 111 12.90 9.01 -12.64
C GLU A 111 11.65 9.70 -13.24
N GLU A 112 10.59 8.94 -13.52
CA GLU A 112 9.35 9.44 -14.13
C GLU A 112 8.43 10.11 -13.11
N ASP A 113 7.85 11.25 -13.48
CA ASP A 113 6.92 12.00 -12.63
C ASP A 113 5.51 11.36 -12.52
N VAL A 114 5.19 10.40 -13.40
CA VAL A 114 3.85 9.80 -13.52
C VAL A 114 3.96 8.28 -13.60
N PHE A 115 3.43 7.60 -12.58
CA PHE A 115 3.25 6.15 -12.57
C PHE A 115 1.77 5.78 -12.66
N ALA A 116 1.49 4.77 -13.48
CA ALA A 116 0.19 4.11 -13.51
C ALA A 116 -0.04 3.26 -12.27
N ASP A 117 -1.30 3.11 -11.87
CA ASP A 117 -1.66 2.29 -10.71
C ASP A 117 -1.39 0.80 -11.00
N PHE A 118 -1.61 0.37 -12.24
CA PHE A 118 -1.22 -0.95 -12.73
C PHE A 118 -0.70 -0.84 -14.15
N VAL A 119 0.06 -1.85 -14.56
CA VAL A 119 0.59 -1.99 -15.90
C VAL A 119 0.32 -3.41 -16.36
N LEU A 120 -0.54 -3.56 -17.36
CA LEU A 120 -0.89 -4.82 -17.98
C LEU A 120 0.24 -5.26 -18.92
N LYS A 121 0.65 -6.53 -18.83
CA LYS A 121 1.82 -7.08 -19.53
C LYS A 121 1.48 -8.13 -20.57
N ASP A 122 0.25 -8.62 -20.59
CA ASP A 122 -0.22 -9.64 -21.52
C ASP A 122 -0.96 -9.04 -22.73
N VAL A 123 -0.40 -8.00 -23.35
CA VAL A 123 -1.00 -7.31 -24.50
C VAL A 123 -0.35 -7.80 -25.81
N PRO A 124 -1.08 -8.01 -26.93
CA PRO A 124 -0.57 -8.73 -28.10
C PRO A 124 0.58 -8.03 -28.81
N ASP A 125 0.58 -6.70 -28.82
CA ASP A 125 1.53 -5.87 -29.57
C ASP A 125 2.84 -5.60 -28.80
N GLY A 126 3.07 -6.30 -27.68
CA GLY A 126 4.34 -6.26 -26.95
C GLY A 126 4.58 -5.01 -26.09
N ASP A 127 3.68 -4.03 -26.13
CA ASP A 127 3.73 -2.85 -25.28
C ASP A 127 2.94 -3.08 -23.98
N ALA A 128 3.52 -2.66 -22.87
CA ALA A 128 2.84 -2.64 -21.60
C ALA A 128 1.71 -1.61 -21.62
N LEU A 129 0.49 -1.98 -21.18
CA LEU A 129 -0.66 -1.07 -21.20
C LEU A 129 -0.87 -0.48 -19.79
N PRO A 130 -0.72 0.85 -19.61
CA PRO A 130 -0.94 1.48 -18.33
C PRO A 130 -2.43 1.51 -17.99
N MET A 131 -2.72 1.30 -16.71
CA MET A 131 -4.06 1.24 -16.14
C MET A 131 -4.15 2.20 -14.96
N GLU A 132 -5.15 3.09 -14.98
CA GLU A 132 -5.31 4.16 -13.99
C GLU A 132 -6.70 4.14 -13.34
N VAL A 133 -6.76 4.35 -12.02
CA VAL A 133 -7.99 4.27 -11.23
C VAL A 133 -8.28 5.63 -10.60
N PHE A 134 -9.32 6.31 -11.11
CA PHE A 134 -9.74 7.61 -10.59
C PHE A 134 -10.85 7.45 -9.54
N GLY A 135 -10.46 7.49 -8.26
CA GLY A 135 -11.36 7.24 -7.13
C GLY A 135 -11.90 8.47 -6.41
N MET A 136 -11.42 9.67 -6.74
CA MET A 136 -11.75 10.92 -6.03
C MET A 136 -12.22 12.01 -6.99
N ASN A 137 -12.91 13.02 -6.46
CA ASN A 137 -13.48 14.14 -7.22
C ASN A 137 -13.13 15.52 -6.64
N SER A 138 -12.14 15.62 -5.75
CA SER A 138 -11.69 16.91 -5.23
C SER A 138 -11.06 17.76 -6.36
N PRO A 139 -11.12 19.10 -6.28
CA PRO A 139 -10.60 19.96 -7.35
C PRO A 139 -9.12 19.71 -7.69
N GLU A 140 -8.28 19.52 -6.67
CA GLU A 140 -6.85 19.19 -6.81
C GLU A 140 -6.65 17.83 -7.51
N TYR A 141 -7.48 16.84 -7.16
CA TYR A 141 -7.43 15.53 -7.79
C TYR A 141 -7.86 15.57 -9.25
N LEU A 142 -8.87 16.38 -9.60
CA LEU A 142 -9.30 16.58 -10.98
C LEU A 142 -8.23 17.24 -11.84
N GLN A 143 -7.47 18.20 -11.30
CA GLN A 143 -6.32 18.79 -11.99
C GLN A 143 -5.23 17.74 -12.25
N ARG A 144 -4.88 16.94 -11.24
CA ARG A 144 -3.90 15.86 -11.39
C ARG A 144 -4.36 14.81 -12.40
N ARG A 145 -5.66 14.48 -12.41
CA ARG A 145 -6.26 13.60 -13.41
C ARG A 145 -6.06 14.13 -14.83
N GLN A 146 -6.30 15.42 -15.07
CA GLN A 146 -6.10 16.02 -16.39
C GLN A 146 -4.64 15.92 -16.85
N VAL A 147 -3.68 16.16 -15.95
CA VAL A 147 -2.25 16.01 -16.25
C VAL A 147 -1.91 14.56 -16.61
N LYS A 148 -2.35 13.59 -15.80
CA LYS A 148 -2.15 12.16 -16.07
C LYS A 148 -2.76 11.73 -17.40
N THR A 149 -4.01 12.13 -17.68
CA THR A 149 -4.68 11.84 -18.95
C THR A 149 -3.90 12.41 -20.13
N ALA A 150 -3.50 13.68 -20.06
CA ALA A 150 -2.73 14.30 -21.15
C ALA A 150 -1.38 13.60 -21.38
N HIS A 151 -0.72 13.17 -20.31
CA HIS A 151 0.52 12.40 -20.38
C HIS A 151 0.31 11.03 -21.06
N TYR A 152 -0.68 10.24 -20.63
CA TYR A 152 -0.95 8.95 -21.26
C TYR A 152 -1.37 9.05 -22.72
N GLU A 153 -2.21 10.04 -23.06
CA GLU A 153 -2.59 10.32 -24.45
C GLU A 153 -1.39 10.71 -25.32
N ALA A 154 -0.43 11.46 -24.78
CA ALA A 154 0.77 11.88 -25.50
C ALA A 154 1.79 10.74 -25.66
N GLU A 155 1.98 9.92 -24.63
CA GLU A 155 3.01 8.86 -24.59
C GLU A 155 2.55 7.56 -25.27
N TYR A 156 1.34 7.10 -24.98
CA TYR A 156 0.83 5.81 -25.47
C TYR A 156 -0.09 5.97 -26.68
N GLY A 157 -0.73 7.13 -26.82
CA GLY A 157 -1.69 7.44 -27.88
C GLY A 157 -3.14 7.12 -27.51
N PRO A 158 -4.11 7.66 -28.28
CA PRO A 158 -5.53 7.49 -27.98
C PRO A 158 -5.96 6.02 -27.94
N GLY A 159 -6.57 5.63 -26.83
CA GLY A 159 -7.08 4.27 -26.62
C GLY A 159 -6.01 3.21 -26.30
N ARG A 160 -4.75 3.60 -26.11
CA ARG A 160 -3.66 2.68 -25.73
C ARG A 160 -3.35 2.67 -24.22
N TRP A 161 -4.31 3.11 -23.41
CA TRP A 161 -4.29 3.01 -21.96
C TRP A 161 -5.70 2.75 -21.44
N TRP A 162 -5.81 2.11 -20.29
CA TRP A 162 -7.09 1.80 -19.65
C TRP A 162 -7.29 2.69 -18.44
N TYR A 163 -8.54 3.08 -18.18
CA TYR A 163 -8.87 3.78 -16.96
C TYR A 163 -10.25 3.44 -16.44
N TRP A 164 -10.43 3.64 -15.14
CA TRP A 164 -11.73 3.57 -14.49
C TRP A 164 -11.98 4.84 -13.67
N ASP A 165 -13.00 5.61 -14.05
CA ASP A 165 -13.51 6.73 -13.25
C ASP A 165 -14.54 6.23 -12.23
N ALA A 166 -14.05 5.62 -11.16
CA ALA A 166 -14.87 5.06 -10.08
C ALA A 166 -15.70 6.13 -9.34
N ALA A 167 -15.23 7.38 -9.35
CA ALA A 167 -15.96 8.51 -8.77
C ALA A 167 -17.21 8.89 -9.60
N ALA A 168 -17.17 8.72 -10.93
CA ALA A 168 -18.30 9.01 -11.81
C ALA A 168 -19.16 7.79 -12.16
N LYS A 169 -18.54 6.61 -12.29
CA LYS A 169 -19.18 5.36 -12.71
C LYS A 169 -18.72 4.22 -11.79
N PRO A 170 -19.60 3.69 -10.93
CA PRO A 170 -19.23 2.62 -10.00
C PRO A 170 -18.92 1.29 -10.71
N ASP A 171 -19.40 1.12 -11.94
CA ASP A 171 -19.14 -0.09 -12.71
C ASP A 171 -17.77 -0.02 -13.38
N MET A 172 -16.90 -0.95 -13.00
CA MET A 172 -15.56 -1.09 -13.59
C MET A 172 -15.67 -1.57 -15.05
N PRO A 173 -15.02 -0.89 -16.01
CA PRO A 173 -14.96 -1.35 -17.40
C PRO A 173 -14.39 -2.77 -17.52
N ALA A 174 -14.71 -3.44 -18.63
CA ALA A 174 -13.99 -4.66 -19.00
C ALA A 174 -12.51 -4.32 -19.21
N PHE A 175 -11.62 -5.25 -18.87
CA PHE A 175 -10.22 -5.12 -19.27
C PHE A 175 -10.11 -5.31 -20.78
N PRO A 176 -9.11 -4.68 -21.43
CA PRO A 176 -8.90 -4.88 -22.85
C PRO A 176 -8.77 -6.36 -23.17
N CYS A 177 -9.51 -6.81 -24.19
CA CYS A 177 -9.31 -8.13 -24.77
C CYS A 177 -7.94 -8.13 -25.47
N VAL A 178 -7.16 -9.14 -25.13
CA VAL A 178 -5.91 -9.52 -25.80
C VAL A 178 -6.26 -10.20 -27.11
#